data_AF-A0A8J7Z0Q5-F1
#
_entry.id   AF-A0A8J7Z0Q5-F1
#
_cell.length_a   1.000
_cell.length_b   1.000
_cell.length_c   1.000
_cell.angle_alpha   90.00
_cell.angle_beta   90.00
_cell.angle_gamma   90.00
#
_symmetry.space_group_name_H-M   'P 1'
#
loop_
_entity.id
_entity.type
_entity.pdbx_description
1 polymer ?
#
loop_
_entity_poly.entity_id
_entity_poly.type
_entity_poly.pdbx_seq_one_letter_code
_entity_poly.pdbx_strand_id
1 'polypeptide(L)'
;MDIINNARSKKYFYNLMWPFLKDGDGTHHYEKPEVLDQFMVSKGIINEKSVFRIIPDSCRIEKFEENTKNNNKPVRFSRPSAKDYNPKGFSDHFPISVKLSLL
;
A
#
# COMPACT_ATOMS: atom_id res chain seq x y z
N MET A 1 -5.86 -6.05 21.89
CA MET A 1 -6.10 -4.89 21.01
C MET A 1 -6.56 -3.78 21.93
N ASP A 2 -5.66 -2.90 22.34
CA ASP A 2 -5.97 -1.92 23.38
C ASP A 2 -6.84 -0.82 22.79
N ILE A 3 -8.10 -0.77 23.23
CA ILE A 3 -9.01 0.33 22.92
C ILE A 3 -8.50 1.54 23.70
N ILE A 4 -7.98 2.54 23.00
CA ILE A 4 -7.45 3.76 23.61
C ILE A 4 -8.61 4.70 23.90
N ASN A 5 -9.17 4.61 25.10
CA ASN A 5 -10.15 5.56 25.63
C ASN A 5 -9.44 6.82 26.19
N ASN A 6 -10.07 7.99 26.09
CA ASN A 6 -9.57 9.28 26.63
C ASN A 6 -8.25 9.82 26.05
N ALA A 7 -8.02 9.66 24.75
CA ALA A 7 -6.89 10.34 24.09
C ALA A 7 -7.07 11.87 24.11
N ARG A 8 -6.25 12.56 24.93
CA ARG A 8 -6.26 14.04 25.06
C ARG A 8 -5.60 14.78 23.88
N SER A 9 -5.09 14.07 22.89
CA SER A 9 -4.45 14.64 21.70
C SER A 9 -4.80 13.84 20.45
N LYS A 10 -4.97 14.54 19.31
CA LYS A 10 -5.15 13.90 18.01
C LYS A 10 -3.88 13.11 17.66
N LYS A 11 -4.04 11.81 17.42
CA LYS A 11 -2.96 10.95 16.95
C LYS A 11 -2.85 11.10 15.43
N TYR A 12 -1.86 11.86 14.99
CA TYR A 12 -1.52 11.95 13.58
C TYR A 12 -0.64 10.76 13.19
N PHE A 13 -0.93 10.17 12.04
CA PHE A 13 -0.06 9.21 11.39
C PHE A 13 0.65 9.88 10.22
N TYR A 14 1.87 9.45 9.95
CA TYR A 14 2.57 9.83 8.73
C TYR A 14 2.18 8.88 7.62
N ASN A 15 1.67 9.41 6.51
CA ASN A 15 1.25 8.61 5.37
C ASN A 15 2.42 8.44 4.39
N LEU A 16 2.96 7.22 4.32
CA LEU A 16 4.05 6.89 3.40
C LEU A 16 3.60 6.86 1.93
N MET A 17 2.29 6.76 1.68
CA MET A 17 1.77 6.68 0.32
C MET A 17 1.54 8.04 -0.33
N TRP A 18 1.68 9.14 0.40
CA TRP A 18 1.42 10.48 -0.10
C TRP A 18 2.14 10.84 -1.42
N PRO A 19 3.42 10.46 -1.64
CA PRO A 19 4.10 10.72 -2.90
C PRO A 19 3.41 10.09 -4.12
N PHE A 20 2.90 8.86 -4.00
CA PHE A 20 2.23 8.18 -5.12
C PHE A 20 0.93 8.87 -5.55
N LEU A 21 0.18 9.45 -4.59
CA LEU A 21 -1.00 10.26 -4.92
C LEU A 21 -0.63 11.46 -5.79
N LYS A 22 0.52 12.09 -5.51
CA LYS A 22 1.00 13.25 -6.27
C LYS A 22 1.50 12.87 -7.65
N ASP A 23 2.19 11.73 -7.76
CA ASP A 23 2.82 11.28 -9.00
C ASP A 23 1.82 10.63 -9.98
N GLY A 24 0.56 10.47 -9.58
CA GLY A 24 -0.48 9.86 -10.39
C GLY A 24 -0.33 8.34 -10.51
N ASP A 25 0.40 7.72 -9.57
CA ASP A 25 0.48 6.27 -9.46
C ASP A 25 -0.56 5.74 -8.46
N GLY A 26 -0.87 4.44 -8.51
CA GLY A 26 -1.97 3.84 -7.78
C GLY A 26 -1.80 2.35 -7.56
N THR A 27 -2.40 1.89 -6.47
CA THR A 27 -2.49 0.46 -6.14
C THR A 27 -3.66 -0.17 -6.87
N HIS A 28 -4.72 0.59 -7.15
CA HIS A 28 -5.86 0.15 -7.93
C HIS A 28 -5.98 0.94 -9.24
N HIS A 29 -6.62 0.33 -10.24
CA HIS A 29 -6.95 1.03 -11.48
C HIS A 29 -8.37 0.73 -11.93
N TYR A 30 -9.26 1.70 -11.73
CA TYR A 30 -10.59 1.73 -12.35
C TYR A 30 -10.54 2.55 -13.64
N GLU A 31 -10.80 3.86 -13.57
CA GLU A 31 -10.66 4.81 -14.69
C GLU A 31 -9.24 5.39 -14.80
N LYS A 32 -8.62 5.63 -13.65
CA LYS A 32 -7.25 6.14 -13.48
C LYS A 32 -6.56 5.38 -12.34
N PRO A 33 -5.24 5.50 -12.17
CA PRO A 33 -4.56 4.97 -10.99
C PRO A 33 -5.07 5.66 -9.71
N GLU A 34 -5.34 4.86 -8.68
CA GLU A 34 -5.85 5.31 -7.39
C GLU A 34 -5.09 4.65 -6.24
N VAL A 35 -4.74 5.42 -5.22
CA VAL A 35 -4.05 4.92 -4.03
C VAL A 35 -5.08 4.58 -2.95
N LEU A 36 -5.62 3.37 -3.03
CA LEU A 36 -6.63 2.88 -2.08
C LEU A 36 -5.98 2.18 -0.88
N ASP A 37 -4.79 1.61 -1.07
CA ASP A 37 -4.03 0.91 -0.03
C ASP A 37 -2.99 1.85 0.60
N GLN A 38 -2.89 1.86 1.93
CA GLN A 38 -2.06 2.84 2.65
C GLN A 38 -1.22 2.27 3.78
N PHE A 39 0.06 2.67 3.82
CA PHE A 39 0.91 2.57 5.01
C PHE A 39 0.87 3.88 5.80
N MET A 40 0.26 3.83 6.99
CA MET A 40 0.18 4.93 7.93
C MET A 40 0.99 4.59 9.18
N VAL A 41 1.97 5.44 9.52
CA VAL A 41 2.98 5.14 10.54
C VAL A 41 2.78 6.02 11.77
N SER A 42 2.81 5.43 12.96
CA SER A 42 2.71 6.18 14.20
C SER A 42 3.99 6.98 14.48
N LYS A 43 3.84 8.13 15.16
CA LYS A 43 4.98 8.98 15.55
C LYS A 43 6.06 8.24 16.35
N GLY A 44 5.67 7.25 17.17
CA GLY A 44 6.63 6.49 17.98
C GLY A 44 7.60 5.64 17.15
N ILE A 45 7.12 5.11 16.02
CA ILE A 45 7.95 4.33 15.08
C ILE A 45 8.89 5.26 14.31
N ILE A 46 8.43 6.46 13.92
CA ILE A 46 9.25 7.43 13.19
C ILE A 46 10.35 8.02 14.07
N ASN A 47 10.04 8.33 15.33
CA ASN A 47 10.97 8.99 16.24
C ASN A 47 11.83 7.99 17.05
N GLU A 48 12.06 6.79 16.50
CA GLU A 48 13.03 5.79 17.01
C GLU A 48 12.76 5.25 18.44
N LYS A 49 11.52 5.34 18.94
CA LYS A 49 11.13 4.78 20.26
C LYS A 49 10.54 3.37 20.14
N SER A 50 10.79 2.70 19.02
CA SER A 50 10.23 1.40 18.64
C SER A 50 11.33 0.37 18.49
N VAL A 51 11.01 -0.92 18.70
CA VAL A 51 11.93 -2.06 18.53
C VAL A 51 12.38 -2.23 17.07
N PHE A 52 11.63 -1.66 16.14
CA PHE A 52 11.96 -1.59 14.72
C PHE A 52 11.85 -0.16 14.22
N ARG A 53 12.66 0.15 13.20
CA ARG A 53 12.59 1.39 12.42
C ARG A 53 11.96 1.12 11.08
N ILE A 54 11.24 2.12 10.58
CA ILE A 54 10.80 2.14 9.19
C ILE A 54 11.84 2.86 8.35
N ILE A 55 12.07 2.39 7.13
CA ILE A 55 12.89 3.10 6.14
C ILE A 55 11.91 3.83 5.21
N PRO A 56 11.61 5.13 5.40
CA PRO A 56 10.48 5.78 4.71
C PRO A 56 10.59 5.71 3.19
N ASP A 57 11.80 5.97 2.66
CA ASP A 57 12.07 5.98 1.22
C ASP A 57 12.08 4.60 0.57
N SER A 58 11.81 3.54 1.34
CA SER A 58 11.68 2.17 0.83
C SER A 58 10.24 1.79 0.48
N CYS A 59 9.26 2.67 0.75
CA CYS A 59 7.87 2.38 0.43
C CYS A 59 7.67 2.29 -1.10
N ARG A 60 7.02 1.23 -1.59
CA ARG A 60 6.80 1.00 -3.02
C ARG A 60 5.40 0.48 -3.31
N ILE A 61 4.89 0.79 -4.49
CA ILE A 61 3.84 0.03 -5.16
C ILE A 61 4.55 -1.02 -6.02
N GLU A 62 4.34 -2.29 -5.71
CA GLU A 62 5.09 -3.40 -6.29
C GLU A 62 4.45 -3.85 -7.61
N LYS A 63 5.05 -3.39 -8.72
CA LYS A 63 4.65 -3.73 -10.08
C LYS A 63 5.71 -4.62 -10.72
N PHE A 64 5.41 -5.91 -10.75
CA PHE A 64 6.21 -6.92 -11.41
C PHE A 64 5.70 -7.14 -12.84
N GLU A 65 6.55 -7.68 -13.71
CA GLU A 65 6.18 -7.93 -15.10
C GLU A 65 4.97 -8.88 -15.18
N GLU A 66 4.91 -9.89 -14.31
CA GLU A 66 3.86 -10.90 -14.31
C GLU A 66 2.52 -10.38 -13.81
N ASN A 67 2.52 -9.40 -12.90
CA ASN A 67 1.29 -8.83 -12.33
C ASN A 67 0.83 -7.54 -13.02
N THR A 68 1.55 -7.07 -14.06
CA THR A 68 1.30 -5.79 -14.73
C THR A 68 1.05 -5.98 -16.23
N LYS A 69 -0.05 -5.41 -16.73
CA LYS A 69 -0.36 -5.35 -18.16
C LYS A 69 0.43 -4.23 -18.84
N ASN A 70 0.55 -4.30 -20.18
CA ASN A 70 1.19 -3.26 -21.00
C ASN A 70 0.66 -1.83 -20.78
N ASN A 71 -0.59 -1.69 -20.31
CA ASN A 71 -1.21 -0.39 -19.99
C ASN A 71 -1.09 -0.01 -18.50
N ASN A 72 -0.11 -0.58 -17.79
CA ASN A 72 0.18 -0.33 -16.38
C ASN A 72 -1.00 -0.66 -15.43
N LYS A 73 -1.85 -1.62 -15.81
CA LYS A 73 -2.98 -2.11 -14.99
C LYS A 73 -2.66 -3.47 -14.39
N PRO A 74 -3.21 -3.81 -13.21
CA PRO A 74 -3.05 -5.14 -12.63
C PRO A 74 -3.60 -6.25 -13.52
N VAL A 75 -2.91 -7.39 -13.54
CA VAL A 75 -3.43 -8.64 -14.10
C VAL A 75 -4.39 -9.26 -13.09
N ARG A 76 -5.69 -8.96 -13.24
CA ARG A 76 -6.76 -9.43 -12.34
C ARG A 76 -6.94 -10.95 -12.44
N PHE A 77 -7.19 -11.60 -11.31
CA PHE A 77 -7.65 -13.01 -11.24
C PHE A 77 -9.14 -13.15 -11.61
N SER A 78 -9.96 -12.18 -11.18
CA SER A 78 -11.42 -12.15 -11.36
C SER A 78 -12.15 -13.37 -10.76
N ARG A 79 -13.49 -13.35 -10.76
CA ARG A 79 -14.28 -14.44 -10.16
C ARG A 79 -14.34 -15.63 -11.13
N PRO A 80 -14.29 -16.90 -10.68
CA PRO A 80 -14.40 -18.06 -11.56
C PRO A 80 -15.67 -18.11 -12.43
N SER A 81 -16.75 -17.47 -11.98
CA SER A 81 -18.00 -17.35 -12.74
C SER A 81 -18.05 -16.17 -13.72
N ALA A 82 -17.07 -15.28 -13.68
CA ALA A 82 -17.02 -14.10 -14.55
C ALA A 82 -16.36 -14.43 -15.89
N LYS A 83 -16.79 -13.73 -16.95
CA LYS A 83 -16.26 -13.92 -18.31
C LYS A 83 -14.77 -13.59 -18.42
N ASP A 84 -14.28 -12.70 -17.57
CA ASP A 84 -12.89 -12.25 -17.50
C ASP A 84 -12.04 -13.03 -16.49
N TYR A 85 -12.53 -14.20 -16.02
CA TYR A 85 -11.75 -15.08 -15.15
C TYR A 85 -10.39 -15.41 -15.75
N ASN A 86 -9.34 -15.17 -14.96
CA ASN A 86 -7.97 -15.45 -15.34
C ASN A 86 -7.27 -16.19 -14.19
N PRO A 87 -7.15 -17.53 -14.26
CA PRO A 87 -6.51 -18.32 -13.20
C PRO A 87 -5.02 -18.03 -13.02
N LYS A 88 -4.38 -17.35 -13.99
CA LYS A 88 -2.99 -16.88 -13.91
C LYS A 88 -2.89 -15.42 -13.45
N GLY A 89 -4.01 -14.77 -13.19
CA GLY A 89 -4.04 -13.43 -12.64
C GLY A 89 -3.73 -13.42 -11.14
N PHE A 90 -3.42 -12.24 -10.64
CA PHE A 90 -2.99 -12.02 -9.26
C PHE A 90 -4.13 -11.37 -8.46
N SER A 91 -4.20 -10.05 -8.53
CA SER A 91 -5.15 -9.21 -7.81
C SER A 91 -5.52 -8.04 -8.70
N ASP A 92 -6.64 -7.38 -8.41
CA ASP A 92 -6.98 -6.10 -9.00
C ASP A 92 -6.37 -4.90 -8.25
N HIS A 93 -5.56 -5.19 -7.25
CA HIS A 93 -4.69 -4.25 -6.57
C HIS A 93 -3.22 -4.69 -6.69
N PHE A 94 -2.34 -3.76 -6.98
CA PHE A 94 -0.90 -3.96 -6.81
C PHE A 94 -0.56 -4.01 -5.31
N PRO A 95 0.33 -4.92 -4.89
CA PRO A 95 0.81 -4.94 -3.52
C PRO A 95 1.59 -3.67 -3.19
N ILE A 96 1.61 -3.28 -1.92
CA ILE A 96 2.49 -2.24 -1.40
C ILE A 96 3.49 -2.85 -0.43
N SER A 97 4.72 -2.35 -0.46
CA SER A 97 5.79 -2.82 0.42
C SER A 97 6.47 -1.66 1.13
N VAL A 98 7.11 -1.98 2.26
CA VAL A 98 8.02 -1.08 2.97
C VAL A 98 9.04 -1.92 3.74
N LYS A 99 10.29 -1.48 3.79
CA LYS A 99 11.35 -2.15 4.56
C LYS A 99 11.34 -1.66 6.01
N LEU A 100 11.45 -2.62 6.91
CA LEU A 100 11.69 -2.40 8.33
C LEU A 100 13.11 -2.87 8.65
N SER A 101 13.77 -2.18 9.57
CA SER A 101 15.02 -2.65 10.17
C SER A 101 14.81 -2.88 11.66
N LEU A 102 15.39 -3.96 12.19
CA LEU A 102 15.47 -4.13 13.64
C LEU A 102 16.60 -3.25 14.19
N LEU A 103 16.43 -2.85 15.45
CA LEU A 103 17.49 -2.24 16.25
C LEU A 103 18.45 -3.31 16.77
#